data_AF-A0A286T348-F1
#
_entry.id   AF-A0A286T348-F1
#
_cell.length_a   1.000
_cell.length_b   1.000
_cell.length_c   1.000
_cell.angle_alpha   90.00
_cell.angle_beta   90.00
_cell.angle_gamma   90.00
#
_symmetry.space_group_name_H-M   'P 1'
#
loop_
_entity.id
_entity.type
_entity.pdbx_description
1 polymer ?
#
loop_
_entity_poly.entity_id
_entity_poly.type
_entity_poly.pdbx_seq_one_letter_code
_entity_poly.pdbx_strand_id
1 'polypeptide(L)'
;AGFEINHVTTTSSNNEQVGRIVIGQIHAEGNEPIRLYYHKLPGNNNGAIYFAHETSKSDGGNETWYNLLGSMVSSNGDLNSTSNPSNGIALNEEFSYTITVNGDSLTAKISQNGSQLASKTINMSGSGYDDSSNYM
;
A
#
# COMPACT_ATOMS: atom_id res chain seq x y z
N ALA A 1 -5.77 13.56 -11.22
CA ALA A 1 -6.21 14.39 -10.08
C ALA A 1 -5.55 13.83 -8.83
N GLY A 2 -5.02 14.68 -7.96
CA GLY A 2 -4.48 14.27 -6.67
C GLY A 2 -5.58 14.17 -5.62
N PHE A 3 -5.20 13.69 -4.43
CA PHE A 3 -6.00 13.69 -3.23
C PHE A 3 -5.09 13.89 -2.02
N GLU A 4 -5.70 14.13 -0.87
CA GLU A 4 -5.01 14.26 0.41
C GLU A 4 -5.68 13.35 1.45
N ILE A 5 -4.91 12.95 2.46
CA ILE A 5 -5.45 12.28 3.64
C ILE A 5 -5.64 13.34 4.73
N ASN A 6 -6.88 13.64 5.08
CA ASN A 6 -7.16 14.67 6.09
C ASN A 6 -7.06 14.14 7.52
N HIS A 7 -7.42 12.86 7.73
CA HIS A 7 -7.45 12.25 9.05
C HIS A 7 -7.30 10.73 8.97
N VAL A 8 -6.76 10.15 10.04
CA VAL A 8 -6.67 8.70 10.26
C VAL A 8 -7.02 8.38 11.71
N THR A 9 -7.33 7.12 12.02
CA THR A 9 -7.61 6.71 13.40
C THR A 9 -6.41 6.97 14.31
N THR A 10 -6.66 7.37 15.55
CA THR A 10 -5.60 7.56 16.56
C THR A 10 -5.64 6.51 17.66
N THR A 11 -6.64 5.61 17.60
CA THR A 11 -6.84 4.49 18.51
C THR A 11 -7.30 3.25 17.74
N SER A 12 -6.99 2.07 18.27
CA SER A 12 -7.46 0.77 17.80
C SER A 12 -7.22 -0.28 18.90
N SER A 13 -7.95 -1.39 18.87
CA SER A 13 -7.63 -2.57 19.69
C SER A 13 -6.39 -3.32 19.19
N ASN A 14 -5.99 -3.11 17.93
CA ASN A 14 -4.74 -3.58 17.35
C ASN A 14 -3.82 -2.39 17.03
N ASN A 15 -2.69 -2.30 17.74
CA ASN A 15 -1.72 -1.21 17.59
C ASN A 15 -1.15 -1.10 16.16
N GLU A 16 -1.11 -2.19 15.39
CA GLU A 16 -0.62 -2.18 14.00
C GLU A 16 -1.62 -1.58 13.00
N GLN A 17 -2.85 -1.34 13.45
CA GLN A 17 -3.92 -0.74 12.64
C GLN A 17 -4.14 0.74 12.97
N VAL A 18 -3.52 1.27 14.03
CA VAL A 18 -3.71 2.67 14.44
C VAL A 18 -3.17 3.61 13.37
N GLY A 19 -4.04 4.42 12.77
CA GLY A 19 -3.63 5.40 11.78
C GLY A 19 -3.42 4.84 10.38
N ARG A 20 -3.87 3.61 10.12
CA ARG A 20 -3.75 2.92 8.84
C ARG A 20 -5.06 3.00 8.05
N ILE A 21 -4.96 3.30 6.76
CA ILE A 21 -6.10 3.35 5.82
C ILE A 21 -5.70 2.79 4.45
N VAL A 22 -6.60 2.07 3.79
CA VAL A 22 -6.46 1.67 2.39
C VAL A 22 -6.85 2.85 1.51
N ILE A 23 -5.95 3.26 0.60
CA ILE A 23 -6.15 4.41 -0.28
C ILE A 23 -6.36 4.00 -1.75
N GLY A 24 -6.11 2.74 -2.09
CA GLY A 24 -6.31 2.20 -3.41
C GLY A 24 -6.17 0.68 -3.42
N GLN A 25 -6.89 0.01 -4.32
CA GLN A 25 -6.86 -1.44 -4.44
C GLN A 25 -7.17 -1.89 -5.87
N ILE A 26 -6.67 -3.06 -6.23
CA ILE A 26 -7.25 -3.90 -7.30
C ILE A 26 -7.85 -5.10 -6.58
N HIS A 27 -9.11 -5.41 -6.89
CA HIS A 27 -9.83 -6.53 -6.32
C HIS A 27 -10.13 -7.53 -7.45
N ALA A 28 -9.72 -8.79 -7.27
CA ALA A 28 -10.10 -9.93 -8.09
C ALA A 28 -11.36 -10.59 -7.48
N GLU A 29 -11.82 -11.72 -8.02
CA GLU A 29 -13.05 -12.39 -7.53
C GLU A 29 -13.05 -12.68 -6.01
N GLY A 30 -11.90 -13.08 -5.46
CA GLY A 30 -11.78 -13.43 -4.03
C GLY A 30 -10.55 -12.88 -3.29
N ASN A 31 -9.64 -12.18 -3.98
CA ASN A 31 -8.34 -11.75 -3.43
C ASN A 31 -7.92 -10.38 -3.99
N GLU A 32 -6.96 -9.71 -3.36
CA GLU A 32 -6.44 -8.43 -3.83
C GLU A 32 -5.01 -8.52 -4.38
N PRO A 33 -4.81 -8.39 -5.72
CA PRO A 33 -3.47 -8.21 -6.30
C PRO A 33 -2.69 -7.07 -5.66
N ILE A 34 -3.37 -6.02 -5.19
CA ILE A 34 -2.75 -4.95 -4.42
C ILE A 34 -3.75 -4.28 -3.49
N ARG A 35 -3.32 -4.03 -2.25
CA ARG A 35 -3.92 -3.04 -1.34
C ARG A 35 -2.86 -2.02 -0.97
N LEU A 36 -3.05 -0.77 -1.38
CA LEU A 36 -2.16 0.34 -1.09
C LEU A 36 -2.62 1.05 0.19
N TYR A 37 -1.71 1.24 1.13
CA TYR A 37 -1.96 1.81 2.44
C TYR A 37 -1.27 3.16 2.61
N TYR A 38 -1.95 4.06 3.31
CA TYR A 38 -1.33 5.16 4.05
C TYR A 38 -1.36 4.81 5.54
N HIS A 39 -0.25 5.03 6.26
CA HIS A 39 -0.16 4.71 7.68
C HIS A 39 0.62 5.78 8.44
N LYS A 40 -0.07 6.52 9.30
CA LYS A 40 0.52 7.54 10.16
C LYS A 40 0.23 7.27 11.62
N LEU A 41 1.26 6.88 12.38
CA LEU A 41 1.13 6.67 13.82
C LEU A 41 0.87 7.99 14.57
N PRO A 42 0.20 7.93 15.74
CA PRO A 42 0.08 9.06 16.64
C PRO A 42 1.46 9.66 17.00
N GLY A 43 1.57 10.98 17.01
CA GLY A 43 2.82 11.69 17.31
C GLY A 43 3.78 11.87 16.12
N ASN A 44 3.63 11.09 15.04
CA ASN A 44 4.37 11.34 13.80
C ASN A 44 3.79 12.55 13.06
N ASN A 45 4.63 13.26 12.30
CA ASN A 45 4.21 14.33 11.41
C ASN A 45 3.82 13.80 10.03
N ASN A 46 4.53 12.77 9.57
CA ASN A 46 4.35 12.15 8.26
C ASN A 46 3.83 10.72 8.38
N GLY A 47 3.06 10.29 7.38
CA GLY A 47 2.65 8.91 7.19
C GLY A 47 3.52 8.17 6.17
N ALA A 48 3.71 6.88 6.39
CA ALA A 48 4.33 5.97 5.44
C ALA A 48 3.31 5.53 4.38
N ILE A 49 3.83 5.12 3.21
CA ILE A 49 3.03 4.51 2.15
C ILE A 49 3.68 3.17 1.78
N TYR A 50 2.87 2.13 1.73
CA TYR A 50 3.28 0.77 1.41
C TYR A 50 2.09 -0.03 0.87
N PHE A 51 2.32 -1.19 0.30
CA PHE A 51 1.24 -2.05 -0.19
C PHE A 51 1.46 -3.52 0.16
N ALA A 52 0.35 -4.25 0.25
CA ALA A 52 0.32 -5.71 0.30
C ALA A 52 0.00 -6.26 -1.10
N HIS A 53 0.65 -7.35 -1.49
CA HIS A 53 0.28 -8.20 -2.62
C HIS A 53 -0.15 -9.56 -2.08
N GLU A 54 -1.37 -9.97 -2.40
CA GLU A 54 -1.91 -11.28 -2.09
C GLU A 54 -2.02 -12.12 -3.37
N THR A 55 -1.75 -13.42 -3.30
CA THR A 55 -1.93 -14.33 -4.45
C THR A 55 -3.38 -14.79 -4.56
N SER A 56 -3.88 -15.10 -5.76
CA SER A 56 -5.25 -15.66 -5.92
C SER A 56 -5.37 -17.09 -5.38
N LYS A 57 -4.24 -17.75 -5.12
CA LYS A 57 -4.15 -19.14 -4.67
C LYS A 57 -4.22 -19.30 -3.15
N SER A 58 -4.30 -18.20 -2.40
CA SER A 58 -4.46 -18.22 -0.95
C SER A 58 -5.92 -18.00 -0.58
N ASP A 59 -6.42 -18.77 0.40
CA ASP A 59 -7.71 -18.53 1.06
C ASP A 59 -7.57 -17.43 2.13
N GLY A 60 -6.93 -16.31 1.76
CA GLY A 60 -6.48 -15.29 2.71
C GLY A 60 -5.09 -15.59 3.28
N GLY A 61 -4.22 -14.57 3.35
CA GLY A 61 -3.13 -14.52 4.33
C GLY A 61 -1.73 -14.92 3.85
N ASN A 62 -1.51 -15.13 2.55
CA ASN A 62 -0.16 -15.26 1.99
C ASN A 62 0.23 -13.95 1.28
N GLU A 63 0.44 -12.92 2.10
CA GLU A 63 0.69 -11.57 1.64
C GLU A 63 2.17 -11.24 1.70
N THR A 64 2.66 -10.57 0.65
CA THR A 64 3.98 -9.93 0.70
C THR A 64 3.81 -8.42 0.74
N TRP A 65 4.47 -7.79 1.69
CA TRP A 65 4.35 -6.35 1.94
C TRP A 65 5.59 -5.59 1.45
N TYR A 66 5.34 -4.42 0.84
CA TYR A 66 6.38 -3.61 0.19
C TYR A 66 6.25 -2.13 0.56
N ASN A 67 7.32 -1.59 1.14
CA ASN A 67 7.40 -0.15 1.44
C ASN A 67 7.67 0.68 0.16
N LEU A 68 6.98 1.82 0.03
CA LEU A 68 7.21 2.83 -1.01
C LEU A 68 7.86 4.10 -0.43
N LEU A 69 7.25 4.66 0.62
CA LEU A 69 7.77 5.80 1.39
C LEU A 69 7.78 5.45 2.87
N GLY A 70 8.89 5.72 3.54
CA GLY A 70 9.22 5.13 4.84
C GLY A 70 9.65 3.66 4.75
N SER A 71 9.90 3.06 5.90
CA SER A 71 10.29 1.64 6.07
C SER A 71 9.53 1.03 7.24
N MET A 72 8.20 1.15 7.19
CA MET A 72 7.32 0.93 8.34
C MET A 72 7.00 -0.55 8.57
N VAL A 73 6.86 -1.35 7.53
CA VAL A 73 6.45 -2.76 7.63
C VAL A 73 7.55 -3.73 7.20
N SER A 74 7.57 -4.93 7.79
CA SER A 74 8.36 -6.08 7.33
C SER A 74 7.72 -6.70 6.07
N SER A 75 8.37 -7.69 5.45
CA SER A 75 7.78 -8.42 4.32
C SER A 75 6.50 -9.19 4.68
N ASN A 76 6.28 -9.46 5.97
CA ASN A 76 5.16 -10.23 6.48
C ASN A 76 4.02 -9.33 7.01
N GLY A 77 4.19 -8.00 6.95
CA GLY A 77 3.17 -7.03 7.35
C GLY A 77 3.30 -6.50 8.78
N ASP A 78 4.19 -7.08 9.59
CA ASP A 78 4.47 -6.62 10.95
C ASP A 78 5.10 -5.22 10.94
N LEU A 79 4.91 -4.45 12.01
CA LEU A 79 5.64 -3.18 12.19
C LEU A 79 7.16 -3.42 12.32
N ASN A 80 7.92 -2.87 11.37
CA ASN A 80 9.38 -2.85 11.36
C ASN A 80 9.95 -1.55 11.96
N SER A 81 9.24 -0.42 11.81
CA SER A 81 9.65 0.86 12.40
C SER A 81 8.44 1.72 12.74
N THR A 82 8.48 2.36 13.92
CA THR A 82 7.47 3.33 14.38
C THR A 82 7.93 4.78 14.27
N SER A 83 9.18 5.00 13.84
CA SER A 83 9.76 6.34 13.72
C SER A 83 9.06 7.16 12.64
N ASN A 84 9.01 8.48 12.82
CA ASN A 84 8.46 9.39 11.81
C ASN A 84 9.20 9.23 10.47
N PRO A 85 8.51 8.82 9.38
CA PRO A 85 9.13 8.65 8.08
C PRO A 85 9.47 10.01 7.47
N SER A 86 10.75 10.35 7.38
CA SER A 86 11.21 11.67 6.89
C SER A 86 10.84 11.92 5.43
N ASN A 87 10.69 10.86 4.62
CA ASN A 87 10.23 10.90 3.24
C ASN A 87 8.73 10.55 3.08
N GLY A 88 7.97 10.50 4.17
CA GLY A 88 6.53 10.24 4.15
C GLY A 88 5.70 11.46 3.72
N ILE A 89 4.37 11.30 3.77
CA ILE A 89 3.39 12.34 3.40
C ILE A 89 2.60 12.79 4.63
N ALA A 90 2.51 14.09 4.87
CA ALA A 90 1.73 14.64 5.98
C ALA A 90 0.21 14.53 5.74
N LEU A 91 -0.58 14.76 6.80
CA LEU A 91 -2.02 14.95 6.61
C LEU A 91 -2.27 16.30 5.92
N ASN A 92 -3.30 16.38 5.09
CA ASN A 92 -3.65 17.55 4.27
C ASN A 92 -2.55 17.95 3.28
N GLU A 93 -1.71 16.99 2.89
CA GLU A 93 -0.72 17.16 1.84
C GLU A 93 -1.20 16.41 0.59
N GLU A 94 -1.36 17.13 -0.52
CA GLU A 94 -1.82 16.55 -1.77
C GLU A 94 -0.74 15.67 -2.40
N PHE A 95 -1.13 14.48 -2.83
CA PHE A 95 -0.32 13.58 -3.64
C PHE A 95 -1.21 12.77 -4.60
N SER A 96 -0.59 11.93 -5.41
CA SER A 96 -1.29 11.02 -6.32
C SER A 96 -0.60 9.67 -6.31
N TYR A 97 -1.36 8.62 -6.63
CA TYR A 97 -0.79 7.32 -6.92
C TYR A 97 -1.19 6.84 -8.31
N THR A 98 -0.43 5.89 -8.84
CA THR A 98 -0.81 5.09 -10.00
C THR A 98 -0.53 3.64 -9.68
N ILE A 99 -1.49 2.78 -10.00
CA ILE A 99 -1.33 1.33 -10.00
C ILE A 99 -1.50 0.88 -11.44
N THR A 100 -0.47 0.28 -12.01
CA THR A 100 -0.48 -0.22 -13.39
C THR A 100 -0.16 -1.70 -13.39
N VAL A 101 -0.95 -2.48 -14.12
CA VAL A 101 -0.68 -3.90 -14.38
C VAL A 101 -0.44 -4.08 -15.88
N ASN A 102 0.71 -4.64 -16.24
CA ASN A 102 1.07 -4.98 -17.62
C ASN A 102 1.54 -6.44 -17.66
N GLY A 103 0.66 -7.35 -18.09
CA GLY A 103 0.86 -8.78 -17.88
C GLY A 103 1.05 -9.07 -16.38
N ASP A 104 2.11 -9.81 -16.04
CA ASP A 104 2.44 -10.13 -14.64
C ASP A 104 3.14 -8.99 -13.89
N SER A 105 3.41 -7.86 -14.54
CA SER A 105 4.12 -6.75 -13.90
C SER A 105 3.13 -5.79 -13.24
N LEU A 106 3.13 -5.74 -11.91
CA LEU A 106 2.38 -4.76 -11.14
C LEU A 106 3.31 -3.66 -10.65
N THR A 107 2.97 -2.41 -10.98
CA THR A 107 3.73 -1.22 -10.55
C THR A 107 2.85 -0.28 -9.76
N ALA A 108 3.28 0.05 -8.54
CA ALA A 108 2.72 1.10 -7.71
C ALA A 108 3.67 2.30 -7.67
N LYS A 109 3.14 3.50 -7.92
CA LYS A 109 3.90 4.75 -7.98
C LYS A 109 3.22 5.83 -7.15
N ILE A 110 4.01 6.61 -6.42
CA ILE A 110 3.57 7.81 -5.70
C ILE A 110 4.21 9.03 -6.35
N SER A 111 3.40 10.06 -6.59
CA SER A 111 3.84 11.32 -7.20
C SER A 111 3.21 12.53 -6.52
N GLN A 112 3.95 13.62 -6.47
CA GLN A 112 3.53 14.88 -5.89
C GLN A 112 4.05 16.04 -6.74
N ASN A 113 3.22 17.04 -7.01
CA ASN A 113 3.58 18.21 -7.83
C ASN A 113 4.19 17.81 -9.20
N GLY A 114 3.66 16.76 -9.82
CA GLY A 114 4.15 16.21 -11.09
C GLY A 114 5.46 15.40 -11.00
N SER A 115 6.10 15.33 -9.83
CA SER A 115 7.35 14.59 -9.61
C SER A 115 7.11 13.23 -8.97
N GLN A 116 7.84 12.21 -9.41
CA GLN A 116 7.78 10.88 -8.81
C GLN A 116 8.56 10.87 -7.49
N LEU A 117 7.88 10.49 -6.40
CA LEU A 117 8.51 10.31 -5.09
C LEU A 117 9.01 8.88 -4.88
N ALA A 118 8.20 7.91 -5.28
CA ALA A 118 8.50 6.48 -5.15
C ALA A 118 7.86 5.66 -6.26
N SER A 119 8.48 4.52 -6.59
CA SER A 119 7.92 3.53 -7.50
C SER A 119 8.43 2.15 -7.10
N LYS A 120 7.54 1.15 -7.13
CA LYS A 120 7.88 -0.25 -6.89
C LYS A 120 7.15 -1.11 -7.91
N THR A 121 7.92 -1.97 -8.56
CA THR A 121 7.40 -3.00 -9.47
C THR A 121 7.63 -4.36 -8.86
N ILE A 122 6.61 -5.21 -8.90
CA ILE A 122 6.67 -6.62 -8.51
C ILE A 122 6.28 -7.50 -9.69
N ASN A 123 6.76 -8.75 -9.66
CA ASN A 123 6.37 -9.78 -10.60
C ASN A 123 5.28 -10.66 -9.94
N MET A 124 4.11 -10.71 -10.55
CA MET A 124 2.97 -11.53 -10.12
C MET A 124 2.90 -12.88 -10.85
N SER A 125 3.93 -13.24 -11.62
CA SER A 125 4.01 -14.54 -12.29
C SER A 125 3.86 -15.66 -11.25
N GLY A 126 2.88 -16.53 -11.47
CA GLY A 126 2.57 -17.62 -10.56
C GLY A 126 1.65 -17.26 -9.39
N SER A 127 1.27 -15.99 -9.23
CA SER A 127 0.28 -15.54 -8.24
C SER A 127 -1.14 -15.97 -8.61
N GLY A 128 -1.37 -16.53 -9.81
CA GLY A 128 -2.63 -17.11 -10.26
C GLY A 128 -3.64 -16.11 -10.83
N TYR A 129 -3.21 -14.86 -11.04
CA TYR A 129 -4.02 -13.83 -11.68
C TYR A 129 -3.96 -13.87 -13.22
N ASP A 130 -3.19 -14.78 -13.80
CA ASP A 130 -3.17 -15.07 -15.23
C ASP A 130 -4.39 -15.91 -15.69
N ASP A 131 -5.20 -16.40 -14.76
CA ASP A 131 -6.47 -17.09 -15.03
C ASP A 131 -7.61 -16.07 -15.22
N SER A 132 -8.21 -16.09 -16.42
CA SER A 132 -9.32 -15.21 -16.81
C SER A 132 -10.56 -15.29 -15.91
N SER A 133 -10.73 -16.37 -15.15
CA SER A 133 -11.84 -16.49 -14.19
C SER A 133 -11.69 -15.58 -12.97
N ASN A 134 -10.48 -15.12 -12.64
CA ASN A 134 -10.23 -14.26 -11.47
C ASN A 134 -10.59 -12.78 -11.70
N TYR A 135 -10.95 -12.39 -12.92
CA TYR A 135 -11.38 -11.03 -13.23
C TYR A 135 -12.85 -11.02 -13.67
N MET A 136 -13.66 -10.20 -12.99
CA MET A 136 -15.07 -9.95 -13.31
C MET A 136 -15.23 -8.85 -14.34
#